data_AF-A0A152A995-F1
#
_entry.id   AF-A0A152A995-F1
#
_cell.length_a   1.000
_cell.length_b   1.000
_cell.length_c   1.000
_cell.angle_alpha   90.00
_cell.angle_beta   90.00
_cell.angle_gamma   90.00
#
_symmetry.space_group_name_H-M   'P 1'
#
loop_
_entity.id
_entity.type
_entity.pdbx_description
1 polymer ?
#
loop_
_entity_poly.entity_id
_entity_poly.type
_entity_poly.pdbx_seq_one_letter_code
_entity_poly.pdbx_strand_id
1 'polypeptide(L)'
;MDDIKPTDARSIEITKAENREVSGKAFTEYIIDIVDNDGKEYTIARRFSEFYSLYQLMKHNFQIKYEFPPKRLNKLNRDLVAMRQKSLQEFIKFLIVHPSPPVRKSYDLSRFLDQNNPVFSNKLIIKKLF
;
A
#
# COMPACT_ATOMS: atom_id res chain seq x y z
N MET A 1 5.92 34.50 10.80
CA MET A 1 5.25 33.41 11.55
C MET A 1 4.78 32.45 10.51
N ASP A 2 5.55 31.39 10.26
CA ASP A 2 5.19 30.38 9.28
C ASP A 2 4.08 29.52 9.88
N ASP A 3 2.89 29.60 9.29
CA ASP A 3 1.78 28.72 9.60
C ASP A 3 2.21 27.27 9.33
N ILE A 4 2.39 26.52 10.41
CA ILE A 4 2.53 25.07 10.38
C ILE A 4 1.19 24.53 9.88
N LYS A 5 1.07 24.33 8.56
CA LYS A 5 -0.05 23.57 7.99
C LYS A 5 -0.11 22.22 8.69
N PRO A 6 -1.32 21.74 9.07
CA PRO A 6 -1.46 20.48 9.76
C PRO A 6 -0.79 19.36 8.96
N THR A 7 0.03 18.60 9.66
CA THR A 7 0.72 17.40 9.19
C THR A 7 -0.27 16.51 8.43
N ASP A 8 -0.12 16.46 7.09
CA ASP A 8 -0.81 15.57 6.13
C ASP A 8 -2.20 15.05 6.58
N ALA A 9 -3.29 15.69 6.17
CA ALA A 9 -4.67 15.27 6.49
C ALA A 9 -5.11 13.94 5.81
N ARG A 10 -4.21 13.31 5.04
CA ARG A 10 -4.45 12.04 4.36
C ARG A 10 -4.87 10.95 5.35
N SER A 11 -5.95 10.26 5.05
CA SER A 11 -6.40 9.07 5.79
C SER A 11 -6.47 7.85 4.87
N ILE A 12 -6.35 6.66 5.46
CA ILE A 12 -6.36 5.39 4.72
C ILE A 12 -6.94 4.26 5.56
N GLU A 13 -7.88 3.52 5.01
CA GLU A 13 -8.57 2.42 5.70
C GLU A 13 -8.70 1.21 4.76
N ILE A 14 -8.29 0.02 5.22
CA ILE A 14 -8.51 -1.25 4.52
C ILE A 14 -9.85 -1.81 4.99
N THR A 15 -10.90 -1.51 4.25
CA THR A 15 -12.28 -1.80 4.67
C THR A 15 -12.67 -3.25 4.45
N LYS A 16 -12.12 -3.91 3.42
CA LYS A 16 -12.51 -5.29 3.05
C LYS A 16 -11.34 -6.10 2.50
N ALA A 17 -11.51 -7.42 2.54
CA ALA A 17 -10.67 -8.38 1.82
C ALA A 17 -11.57 -9.22 0.91
N GLU A 18 -11.24 -9.28 -0.38
CA GLU A 18 -12.03 -9.96 -1.40
C GLU A 18 -11.17 -11.01 -2.11
N ASN A 19 -11.70 -12.22 -2.25
CA ASN A 19 -11.06 -13.25 -3.05
C ASN A 19 -11.43 -13.05 -4.52
N ARG A 20 -10.42 -12.96 -5.37
CA ARG A 20 -10.53 -12.85 -6.83
C ARG A 20 -9.86 -14.06 -7.47
N GLU A 21 -10.27 -14.37 -8.69
CA GLU A 21 -9.64 -15.38 -9.52
C GLU A 21 -9.37 -14.81 -10.91
N VAL A 22 -8.12 -14.94 -11.37
CA VAL A 22 -7.73 -14.56 -12.72
C VAL A 22 -6.95 -15.70 -13.34
N SER A 23 -7.38 -16.18 -14.50
CA SER A 23 -6.73 -17.26 -15.25
C SER A 23 -6.46 -18.51 -14.40
N GLY A 24 -7.44 -18.94 -13.58
CA GLY A 24 -7.32 -20.13 -12.73
C GLY A 24 -6.47 -19.93 -11.47
N LYS A 25 -6.04 -18.70 -11.17
CA LYS A 25 -5.25 -18.38 -9.97
C LYS A 25 -6.05 -17.50 -9.04
N ALA A 26 -6.41 -18.05 -7.89
CA ALA A 26 -7.07 -17.32 -6.82
C ALA A 26 -6.08 -16.47 -6.01
N PHE A 27 -6.49 -15.26 -5.63
CA PHE A 27 -5.74 -14.36 -4.76
C PHE A 27 -6.70 -13.47 -3.96
N THR A 28 -6.20 -12.88 -2.88
CA THR A 28 -6.96 -11.92 -2.07
C THR A 28 -6.49 -10.50 -2.38
N GLU A 29 -7.45 -9.64 -2.71
CA GLU A 29 -7.29 -8.19 -2.77
C GLU A 29 -7.80 -7.55 -1.47
N TYR A 30 -7.15 -6.48 -1.07
CA TYR A 30 -7.56 -5.64 0.04
C TYR A 30 -8.09 -4.35 -0.56
N ILE A 31 -9.34 -4.02 -0.22
CA ILE A 31 -10.03 -2.81 -0.66
C ILE A 31 -9.64 -1.70 0.30
N ILE A 32 -9.13 -0.60 -0.25
CA ILE A 32 -8.51 0.48 0.49
C ILE A 32 -9.19 1.78 0.12
N ASP A 33 -9.85 2.39 1.11
CA ASP A 33 -10.46 3.71 0.98
C ASP A 33 -9.45 4.77 1.44
N ILE A 34 -9.29 5.81 0.63
CA ILE A 34 -8.27 6.84 0.81
C ILE A 34 -8.95 8.20 0.72
N VAL A 35 -8.64 9.06 1.68
CA VAL A 35 -8.87 10.50 1.59
C VAL A 35 -7.51 11.14 1.41
N ASP A 36 -7.26 11.83 0.30
CA ASP A 36 -5.98 12.49 0.08
C ASP A 36 -5.87 13.83 0.83
N ASN A 37 -4.74 14.52 0.62
CA ASN A 37 -4.47 15.79 1.29
C ASN A 37 -5.39 16.93 0.82
N ASP A 38 -6.04 16.78 -0.34
CA ASP A 38 -7.00 17.75 -0.88
C ASP A 38 -8.45 17.39 -0.50
N GLY A 39 -8.63 16.35 0.32
CA GLY A 39 -9.95 15.86 0.75
C GLY A 39 -10.66 15.01 -0.30
N LYS A 40 -9.98 14.63 -1.40
CA LYS A 40 -10.58 13.77 -2.41
C LYS A 40 -10.60 12.33 -1.94
N GLU A 41 -11.77 11.71 -2.04
CA GLU A 41 -11.98 10.32 -1.68
C GLU A 41 -11.90 9.41 -2.90
N TYR A 42 -11.23 8.26 -2.76
CA TYR A 42 -11.20 7.22 -3.77
C TYR A 42 -10.84 5.86 -3.17
N THR A 43 -11.15 4.80 -3.90
CA THR A 43 -10.89 3.43 -3.49
C THR A 43 -9.91 2.77 -4.44
N ILE A 44 -8.96 2.00 -3.89
CA ILE A 44 -8.05 1.15 -4.66
C ILE A 44 -8.12 -0.30 -4.17
N ALA A 45 -7.73 -1.24 -5.03
CA ALA A 45 -7.55 -2.64 -4.67
C ALA A 45 -6.07 -3.03 -4.80
N ARG A 46 -5.53 -3.67 -3.77
CA ARG A 46 -4.13 -4.17 -3.76
C ARG A 46 -4.05 -5.54 -3.14
N ARG A 47 -3.24 -6.44 -3.68
CA ARG A 47 -2.96 -7.76 -3.09
C ARG A 47 -1.72 -7.72 -2.19
N PHE A 48 -1.62 -8.71 -1.30
CA PHE A 48 -0.49 -8.83 -0.35
C PHE A 48 0.90 -8.71 -1.00
N SER A 49 1.10 -9.30 -2.17
CA SER A 49 2.41 -9.25 -2.86
C SER A 49 2.79 -7.84 -3.33
N GLU A 50 1.82 -6.97 -3.56
CA GLU A 50 2.07 -5.58 -3.95
C GLU A 50 2.50 -4.76 -2.74
N PHE A 51 1.82 -4.92 -1.60
CA PHE A 51 2.29 -4.35 -0.33
C PHE A 51 3.69 -4.83 0.03
N TYR A 52 3.98 -6.12 -0.16
CA TYR A 52 5.33 -6.64 0.05
C TYR A 52 6.35 -5.98 -0.90
N SER A 53 5.97 -5.75 -2.16
CA SER A 53 6.82 -5.04 -3.13
C SER A 53 7.10 -3.61 -2.68
N LEU A 54 6.07 -2.90 -2.20
CA LEU A 54 6.23 -1.55 -1.63
C LEU A 54 7.15 -1.60 -0.42
N TYR A 55 6.93 -2.52 0.52
CA TYR A 55 7.80 -2.70 1.70
C TYR A 55 9.27 -2.86 1.32
N GLN A 56 9.57 -3.69 0.32
CA GLN A 56 10.95 -3.89 -0.14
C GLN A 56 11.56 -2.60 -0.70
N LEU A 57 10.80 -1.83 -1.49
CA LEU A 57 11.25 -0.53 -2.02
C LEU A 57 11.47 0.47 -0.88
N MET A 58 10.53 0.57 0.06
CA MET A 58 10.63 1.52 1.17
C MET A 58 11.80 1.17 2.11
N LYS A 59 12.03 -0.12 2.35
CA LYS A 59 13.17 -0.60 3.15
C LYS A 59 14.49 -0.32 2.45
N HIS A 60 14.58 -0.57 1.15
CA HIS A 60 15.80 -0.34 0.38
C HIS A 60 16.14 1.15 0.24
N ASN A 61 15.16 1.96 -0.19
CA ASN A 61 15.38 3.36 -0.55
C ASN A 61 15.43 4.29 0.68
N PHE A 62 14.72 3.95 1.75
CA PHE A 62 14.56 4.83 2.91
C PHE A 62 14.88 4.18 4.26
N GLN A 63 15.30 2.92 4.27
CA GLN A 63 15.72 2.20 5.49
C GLN A 63 14.67 2.21 6.61
N ILE A 64 13.38 2.12 6.23
CA ILE A 64 12.28 2.10 7.20
C ILE A 64 12.43 0.93 8.19
N LYS A 65 12.14 1.19 9.47
CA LYS A 65 12.13 0.18 10.53
C LYS A 65 10.70 -0.30 10.76
N TYR A 66 10.26 -1.25 9.93
CA TYR A 66 8.96 -1.90 10.06
C TYR A 66 9.09 -3.41 9.87
N GLU A 67 8.42 -4.18 10.71
CA GLU A 67 8.34 -5.63 10.60
C GLU A 67 7.17 -6.03 9.70
N PHE A 68 7.47 -6.51 8.49
CA PHE A 68 6.45 -6.88 7.54
C PHE A 68 6.04 -8.36 7.73
N PRO A 69 4.73 -8.68 7.69
CA PRO A 69 4.26 -10.06 7.86
C PRO A 69 4.92 -11.03 6.85
N PRO A 70 5.31 -12.24 7.27
CA PRO A 70 6.00 -13.18 6.40
C PRO A 70 5.08 -13.71 5.29
N LYS A 71 5.69 -14.08 4.15
CA LYS A 71 5.00 -14.82 3.09
C LYS A 71 4.67 -16.23 3.61
N ARG A 72 3.40 -16.60 3.61
CA ARG A 72 2.91 -17.95 3.97
C ARG A 72 2.24 -18.63 2.77
N LEU A 73 2.30 -19.97 2.74
CA LEU A 73 1.80 -20.81 1.64
C LEU A 73 0.27 -20.85 1.55
N ASN A 74 -0.45 -20.89 2.68
CA ASN A 74 -1.92 -21.02 2.69
C ASN A 74 -2.63 -19.66 2.63
N LYS A 75 -2.50 -18.95 1.50
CA LYS A 75 -2.82 -17.52 1.37
C LYS A 75 -4.31 -17.15 1.47
N LEU A 76 -5.20 -18.12 1.31
CA LEU A 76 -6.66 -17.93 1.33
C LEU A 76 -7.32 -18.31 2.66
N ASN A 77 -6.53 -18.82 3.62
CA ASN A 77 -7.03 -19.12 4.96
C ASN A 77 -7.57 -17.83 5.61
N ARG A 78 -8.79 -17.90 6.15
CA ARG A 78 -9.52 -16.74 6.69
C ARG A 78 -8.75 -16.03 7.81
N ASP A 79 -8.17 -16.77 8.74
CA ASP A 79 -7.41 -16.19 9.86
C ASP A 79 -6.15 -15.49 9.36
N LEU A 80 -5.50 -16.07 8.35
CA LEU A 80 -4.35 -15.45 7.70
C LEU A 80 -4.74 -14.16 6.97
N VAL A 81 -5.88 -14.14 6.27
CA VAL A 81 -6.38 -12.95 5.57
C VAL A 81 -6.72 -11.84 6.57
N ALA A 82 -7.42 -12.16 7.67
CA ALA A 82 -7.75 -11.19 8.72
C ALA A 82 -6.49 -10.63 9.40
N MET A 83 -5.53 -11.49 9.75
CA MET A 83 -4.24 -11.06 10.31
C MET A 83 -3.50 -10.13 9.34
N ARG A 84 -3.43 -10.52 8.05
CA ARG A 84 -2.82 -9.68 7.01
C ARG A 84 -3.54 -8.35 6.87
N GLN A 85 -4.87 -8.32 6.84
CA GLN A 85 -5.63 -7.08 6.72
C GLN A 85 -5.21 -6.08 7.83
N LYS A 86 -5.15 -6.54 9.08
CA LYS A 86 -4.70 -5.73 10.21
C LYS A 86 -3.25 -5.25 10.04
N SER A 87 -2.31 -6.15 9.76
CA SER A 87 -0.89 -5.77 9.63
C SER A 87 -0.62 -4.87 8.42
N LEU A 88 -1.37 -5.04 7.32
CA LEU A 88 -1.27 -4.19 6.13
C LEU A 88 -1.85 -2.80 6.40
N GLN A 89 -2.93 -2.73 7.17
CA GLN A 89 -3.52 -1.47 7.62
C GLN A 89 -2.53 -0.67 8.47
N GLU A 90 -1.88 -1.33 9.44
CA GLU A 90 -0.85 -0.72 10.29
C GLU A 90 0.35 -0.25 9.46
N PHE A 91 0.78 -1.07 8.49
CA PHE A 91 1.92 -0.75 7.62
C PHE A 91 1.66 0.49 6.76
N ILE A 92 0.51 0.55 6.09
CA ILE A 92 0.24 1.68 5.20
C ILE A 92 -0.04 2.97 5.99
N LYS A 93 -0.69 2.87 7.16
CA LYS A 93 -0.81 3.98 8.12
C LYS A 93 0.57 4.48 8.54
N PHE A 94 1.47 3.58 8.94
CA PHE A 94 2.86 3.91 9.28
C PHE A 94 3.55 4.71 8.17
N LEU A 95 3.39 4.32 6.90
CA LEU A 95 4.00 5.03 5.78
C LEU A 95 3.41 6.43 5.55
N ILE A 96 2.10 6.60 5.64
CA ILE A 96 1.45 7.88 5.35
C ILE A 96 1.56 8.91 6.48
N VAL A 97 1.89 8.49 7.71
CA VAL A 97 2.17 9.40 8.85
C VAL A 97 3.64 9.41 9.26
N HIS A 98 4.50 8.70 8.53
CA HIS A 98 5.93 8.55 8.85
C HIS A 98 6.62 9.91 9.01
N PRO A 99 7.43 10.19 10.06
CA PRO A 99 7.94 11.55 10.31
C PRO A 99 8.82 12.13 9.18
N SER A 100 9.53 11.28 8.43
CA SER A 100 10.38 11.68 7.30
C SER A 100 9.56 12.02 6.04
N PRO A 101 9.56 13.27 5.54
CA PRO A 101 8.86 13.64 4.31
C PRO A 101 9.28 12.84 3.06
N PRO A 102 10.57 12.51 2.84
CA PRO A 102 10.98 11.61 1.75
C PRO A 102 10.25 10.26 1.72
N VAL A 103 9.84 9.73 2.88
CA VAL A 103 9.06 8.48 2.96
C VAL A 103 7.61 8.74 2.52
N ARG A 104 6.94 9.72 3.15
CA ARG A 104 5.50 10.00 2.91
C ARG A 104 5.20 10.53 1.50
N LYS A 105 6.17 11.24 0.92
CA LYS A 105 6.10 11.85 -0.42
C LYS A 105 6.89 11.06 -1.47
N SER A 106 7.30 9.83 -1.14
CA SER A 106 8.03 8.99 -2.08
C SER A 106 7.21 8.69 -3.33
N TYR A 107 7.91 8.57 -4.46
CA TYR A 107 7.31 8.15 -5.72
C TYR A 107 6.66 6.76 -5.62
N ASP A 108 7.33 5.82 -4.94
CA ASP A 108 6.85 4.46 -4.77
C ASP A 108 5.52 4.39 -4.00
N LEU A 109 5.39 5.16 -2.90
CA LEU A 109 4.13 5.25 -2.15
C LEU A 109 3.04 5.92 -2.98
N SER A 110 3.37 7.00 -3.69
CA SER A 110 2.40 7.73 -4.53
C SER A 110 1.87 6.82 -5.64
N ARG A 111 2.76 6.07 -6.32
CA ARG A 111 2.39 5.09 -7.35
C ARG A 111 1.58 3.91 -6.80
N PHE A 112 1.83 3.51 -5.55
CA PHE A 112 1.05 2.46 -4.88
C PHE A 112 -0.38 2.92 -4.57
N LEU A 113 -0.54 4.18 -4.16
CA LEU A 113 -1.83 4.77 -3.82
C LEU A 113 -2.63 5.27 -5.04
N ASP A 114 -2.02 5.34 -6.22
CA ASP A 114 -2.69 5.82 -7.43
C ASP A 114 -3.83 4.90 -7.90
N GLN A 115 -5.05 5.44 -7.96
CA GLN A 115 -6.26 4.77 -8.45
C GLN A 115 -6.19 4.41 -9.94
N ASN A 116 -5.39 5.12 -10.73
CA ASN A 116 -5.23 4.86 -12.17
C ASN A 116 -4.20 3.78 -12.46
N ASN A 117 -3.54 3.26 -11.42
CA ASN A 117 -2.57 2.20 -11.53
C ASN A 117 -3.16 0.89 -10.95
N PRO A 118 -3.76 0.00 -11.78
CA PRO A 118 -4.38 -1.22 -11.28
C PRO A 118 -3.36 -2.27 -10.82
N VAL A 119 -2.08 -2.15 -11.21
CA VAL A 119 -1.05 -3.15 -10.88
C VAL A 119 0.23 -2.48 -10.37
N PHE A 120 0.56 -2.73 -9.12
CA PHE A 120 1.80 -2.30 -8.51
C PHE A 120 2.85 -3.43 -8.53
N SER A 121 4.08 -3.10 -8.93
CA SER A 121 5.22 -4.00 -8.76
C SER A 121 6.51 -3.23 -8.55
N ASN A 122 7.45 -3.88 -7.87
CA ASN A 122 8.82 -3.37 -7.68
C ASN A 122 9.69 -3.48 -8.95
N LYS A 123 9.18 -4.11 -10.02
CA LYS A 123 9.82 -4.02 -11.32
C LYS A 123 9.62 -2.59 -11.77
N LEU A 124 10.72 -1.86 -11.97
CA LEU A 124 10.72 -0.65 -12.77
C LEU A 124 9.93 -0.98 -14.03
N ILE A 125 8.77 -0.35 -14.22
CA ILE A 125 8.14 -0.36 -15.54
C ILE A 125 9.10 0.47 -16.36
N ILE A 126 10.08 -0.19 -16.99
CA ILE A 126 10.77 0.36 -18.13
C ILE A 126 9.64 0.56 -19.13
N LYS A 127 9.06 1.75 -19.18
CA LYS A 127 8.32 2.18 -20.36
C LYS A 127 9.33 1.99 -21.49
N LYS A 128 9.11 0.97 -22.34
CA LYS A 128 9.68 0.98 -23.67
C LYS A 128 9.13 2.26 -24.30
N LEU A 129 9.96 3.31 -24.29
CA LEU A 129 9.84 4.39 -25.24
C LEU A 129 10.02 3.73 -26.59
N PHE A 130 8.91 3.61 -27.33
CA PHE A 130 8.93 3.42 -28.77
C PHE A 130 9.19 4.77 -29.42
#